data_AF-A0A610H494-F1
#
_entry.id   AF-A0A610H494-F1
#
_cell.length_a   1.000
_cell.length_b   1.000
_cell.length_c   1.000
_cell.angle_alpha   90.00
_cell.angle_beta   90.00
_cell.angle_gamma   90.00
#
_symmetry.space_group_name_H-M   'P 1'
#
loop_
_entity.id
_entity.type
_entity.pdbx_description
1 polymer ?
#
loop_
_entity_poly.entity_id
_entity_poly.type
_entity_poly.pdbx_seq_one_letter_code
_entity_poly.pdbx_strand_id
1 'polypeptide(L)'
;MRMRRILGYGLPELAYWPQPNYEQDGWSMHSLKLRSDGSLHWFRRYVDRGMPGHAFNDDYDDYQTAREAAVELNKNLSVNLDALSIPDAHKESLRLKADKALMAKSRLMDEEHLMYQVAVRKHASDPRPTIDELVIDSKSERMRQPLHSVLSEMPYLHYVYLPTYRALLNRIAQNTWKCTPVSRSEVAKKCYQERIARGFGFSGTDHWGKTKSAIRSMLLPRANQLLQLASVKRMLDEAIRNGQRVLIIGGYVFWYEDKNQVGWSVKEVNDKETTAKGNTIWSEGTIISKNHGRIVVLPYTKENGEHVKGYTKNAPNDGKAIPRHKDEYVELPFEILDGDLMFSLFGELNYE
;
A
#
# COMPACT_ATOMS: atom_id res chain seq x y z
N MET A 1 3.71 -29.30 4.60
CA MET A 1 5.11 -29.28 5.13
C MET A 1 5.09 -29.77 6.58
N ARG A 2 6.16 -30.43 7.10
CA ARG A 2 6.19 -30.80 8.54
C ARG A 2 6.28 -29.53 9.40
N MET A 3 5.41 -29.39 10.40
CA MET A 3 5.31 -28.20 11.27
C MET A 3 6.66 -27.74 11.85
N ARG A 4 7.48 -28.66 12.37
CA ARG A 4 8.80 -28.35 12.96
C ARG A 4 9.86 -27.82 11.98
N ARG A 5 9.60 -27.91 10.67
CA ARG A 5 10.50 -27.39 9.63
C ARG A 5 10.12 -25.98 9.18
N ILE A 6 9.01 -25.44 9.69
CA ILE A 6 8.51 -24.12 9.31
C ILE A 6 9.30 -23.05 10.05
N LEU A 7 9.83 -22.08 9.31
CA LEU A 7 10.54 -20.94 9.89
C LEU A 7 9.59 -20.13 10.78
N GLY A 8 10.03 -19.85 12.01
CA GLY A 8 9.23 -19.13 12.99
C GLY A 8 8.07 -19.93 13.57
N TYR A 9 8.05 -21.26 13.42
CA TYR A 9 7.10 -22.14 14.10
C TYR A 9 7.23 -22.00 15.63
N GLY A 10 6.09 -21.86 16.33
CA GLY A 10 6.04 -21.72 17.79
C GLY A 10 6.40 -20.34 18.34
N LEU A 11 6.80 -19.38 17.49
CA LEU A 11 6.99 -17.99 17.93
C LEU A 11 5.62 -17.29 18.10
N PRO A 12 5.47 -16.41 19.11
CA PRO A 12 4.26 -15.63 19.29
C PRO A 12 3.94 -14.78 18.06
N GLU A 13 2.67 -14.78 17.65
CA GLU A 13 2.16 -14.01 16.51
C GLU A 13 1.50 -12.71 16.98
N LEU A 14 1.87 -11.59 16.36
CA LEU A 14 1.60 -10.23 16.80
C LEU A 14 0.91 -9.36 15.75
N ALA A 15 0.79 -9.77 14.51
CA ALA A 15 -0.04 -9.11 13.50
C ALA A 15 -0.13 -10.00 12.28
N TYR A 16 -1.14 -9.78 11.44
CA TYR A 16 -1.34 -10.49 10.19
C TYR A 16 -1.52 -9.50 9.05
N TRP A 17 -0.86 -9.74 7.92
CA TRP A 17 -1.11 -8.99 6.70
C TRP A 17 -0.70 -9.78 5.45
N PRO A 18 -1.46 -9.72 4.35
CA PRO A 18 -1.11 -10.40 3.11
C PRO A 18 0.08 -9.75 2.40
N GLN A 19 0.79 -10.56 1.61
CA GLN A 19 1.83 -10.10 0.68
C GLN A 19 1.69 -10.85 -0.65
N PRO A 20 2.10 -10.25 -1.78
CA PRO A 20 2.07 -10.94 -3.06
C PRO A 20 2.92 -12.20 -3.01
N ASN A 21 2.30 -13.31 -3.38
CA ASN A 21 2.99 -14.54 -3.69
C ASN A 21 3.41 -14.50 -5.16
N TYR A 22 4.56 -13.87 -5.40
CA TYR A 22 5.07 -13.66 -6.75
C TYR A 22 5.15 -14.96 -7.56
N GLU A 23 5.47 -16.08 -6.92
CA GLU A 23 5.69 -17.36 -7.60
C GLU A 23 4.39 -18.07 -8.01
N GLN A 24 3.26 -17.74 -7.40
CA GLN A 24 1.97 -18.40 -7.64
C GLN A 24 0.88 -17.43 -8.13
N ASP A 25 1.23 -16.17 -8.37
CA ASP A 25 0.32 -15.10 -8.81
C ASP A 25 -0.95 -15.00 -7.95
N GLY A 26 -0.73 -14.92 -6.64
CA GLY A 26 -1.79 -14.76 -5.63
C GLY A 26 -1.25 -14.02 -4.41
N TRP A 27 -1.89 -14.20 -3.26
CA TRP A 27 -1.54 -13.55 -2.00
C TRP A 27 -1.29 -14.57 -0.91
N SER A 28 -0.21 -14.40 -0.15
CA SER A 28 0.07 -15.23 1.02
C SER A 28 -0.07 -14.41 2.28
N MET A 29 -0.81 -14.93 3.26
CA MET A 29 -0.85 -14.35 4.59
C MET A 29 0.52 -14.45 5.25
N HIS A 30 0.92 -13.37 5.90
CA HIS A 30 2.12 -13.34 6.73
C HIS A 30 1.74 -12.97 8.15
N SER A 31 2.42 -13.57 9.12
CA SER A 31 2.33 -13.21 10.52
C SER A 31 3.60 -12.50 10.99
N LEU A 32 3.45 -11.38 11.68
CA LEU A 32 4.51 -10.70 12.40
C LEU A 32 4.76 -11.48 13.67
N LYS A 33 5.99 -11.94 13.90
CA LYS A 33 6.32 -12.78 15.05
C LYS A 33 7.39 -12.16 15.93
N LEU A 34 7.25 -12.39 17.24
CA LEU A 34 8.28 -12.05 18.23
C LEU A 34 9.34 -13.14 18.29
N ARG A 35 10.58 -12.80 17.94
CA ARG A 35 11.72 -13.71 18.07
C ARG A 35 12.25 -13.73 19.50
N SER A 36 13.01 -14.77 19.83
CA SER A 36 13.63 -14.94 21.15
C SER A 36 14.62 -13.82 21.52
N ASP A 37 15.16 -13.11 20.53
CA ASP A 37 16.03 -11.93 20.72
C ASP A 37 15.24 -10.61 20.90
N GLY A 38 13.90 -10.68 20.97
CA GLY A 38 13.01 -9.54 21.11
C GLY A 38 12.74 -8.77 19.80
N SER A 39 13.30 -9.22 18.67
CA SER A 39 13.06 -8.61 17.36
C SER A 39 11.73 -9.07 16.73
N LEU A 40 11.16 -8.23 15.88
CA LEU A 40 9.90 -8.52 15.16
C LEU A 40 10.17 -8.80 13.69
N HIS A 41 9.64 -9.91 13.17
CA HIS A 41 9.83 -10.30 11.78
C HIS A 41 8.55 -10.86 11.17
N TRP A 42 8.30 -10.54 9.90
CA TRP A 42 7.22 -11.13 9.13
C TRP A 42 7.64 -12.51 8.61
N PHE A 43 6.81 -13.52 8.88
CA PHE A 43 6.97 -14.88 8.39
C PHE A 43 5.73 -15.27 7.59
N ARG A 44 5.90 -16.13 6.57
CA ARG A 44 4.73 -16.71 5.88
C ARG A 44 3.91 -17.50 6.88
N ARG A 45 2.60 -17.27 6.90
CA ARG A 45 1.67 -17.98 7.77
C ARG A 45 1.34 -19.34 7.17
N TYR A 46 1.22 -20.32 8.05
CA TYR A 46 0.77 -21.65 7.72
C TYR A 46 -0.36 -22.05 8.67
N VAL A 47 -1.35 -22.75 8.15
CA VAL A 47 -2.53 -23.19 8.90
C VAL A 47 -2.56 -24.71 9.02
N ASP A 48 -3.03 -25.20 10.15
CA ASP A 48 -3.43 -26.59 10.30
C ASP A 48 -4.86 -26.75 9.75
N ARG A 49 -5.08 -27.75 8.90
CA ARG A 49 -6.41 -28.09 8.35
C ARG A 49 -6.92 -29.42 8.89
N GLY A 50 -6.62 -29.72 10.15
CA GLY A 50 -7.03 -30.95 10.82
C GLY A 50 -6.22 -32.17 10.41
N MET A 51 -5.01 -31.99 9.86
CA MET A 51 -4.10 -33.09 9.50
C MET A 51 -2.86 -33.06 10.39
N PRO A 52 -2.78 -33.96 11.40
CA PRO A 52 -1.69 -33.96 12.38
C PRO A 52 -0.31 -33.95 11.71
N GLY A 53 0.51 -32.95 12.06
CA GLY A 53 1.89 -32.83 11.58
C GLY A 53 2.07 -32.20 10.20
N HIS A 54 0.98 -31.80 9.53
CA HIS A 54 1.00 -31.09 8.26
C HIS A 54 0.53 -29.65 8.42
N ALA A 55 1.30 -28.71 7.85
CA ALA A 55 0.86 -27.34 7.67
C ALA A 55 0.67 -27.02 6.19
N PHE A 56 -0.36 -26.23 5.92
CA PHE A 56 -0.77 -25.74 4.61
C PHE A 56 -0.48 -24.24 4.52
N ASN A 57 -0.25 -23.75 3.31
CA ASN A 57 -0.13 -22.32 3.11
C ASN A 57 -1.48 -21.65 3.38
N ASP A 58 -1.42 -20.44 3.92
CA ASP A 58 -2.56 -19.55 4.06
C ASP A 58 -2.57 -18.57 2.89
N ASP A 59 -3.01 -19.06 1.72
CA ASP A 59 -2.96 -18.37 0.43
C ASP A 59 -4.38 -17.99 -0.05
N TYR A 60 -4.45 -16.92 -0.82
CA TYR A 60 -5.67 -16.28 -1.34
C TYR A 60 -5.47 -15.89 -2.81
N ASP A 61 -6.55 -15.86 -3.57
CA ASP A 61 -6.51 -15.53 -5.00
C ASP A 61 -6.40 -14.01 -5.24
N ASP A 62 -7.09 -13.20 -4.44
CA ASP A 62 -7.11 -11.74 -4.58
C ASP A 62 -6.73 -11.01 -3.28
N TYR A 63 -6.33 -9.73 -3.44
CA TYR A 63 -5.86 -8.90 -2.34
C TYR A 63 -6.95 -8.58 -1.34
N GLN A 64 -8.17 -8.32 -1.80
CA GLN A 64 -9.25 -7.80 -0.98
C GLN A 64 -9.71 -8.89 -0.01
N THR A 65 -9.93 -10.11 -0.49
CA THR A 65 -10.23 -11.28 0.34
C THR A 65 -9.12 -11.53 1.36
N ALA A 66 -7.85 -11.44 0.94
CA ALA A 66 -6.71 -11.63 1.83
C ALA A 66 -6.62 -10.54 2.90
N ARG A 67 -6.95 -9.29 2.55
CA ARG A 67 -6.99 -8.13 3.43
C ARG A 67 -8.10 -8.27 4.48
N GLU A 68 -9.30 -8.64 4.07
CA GLU A 68 -10.44 -8.89 4.97
C GLU A 68 -10.12 -10.00 5.98
N ALA A 69 -9.53 -11.10 5.52
CA ALA A 69 -9.08 -12.16 6.41
C ALA A 69 -8.00 -11.69 7.40
N ALA A 70 -7.06 -10.84 6.98
CA ALA A 70 -6.07 -10.25 7.90
C ALA A 70 -6.73 -9.38 8.96
N VAL A 71 -7.72 -8.54 8.58
CA VAL A 71 -8.48 -7.72 9.53
C VAL A 71 -9.17 -8.60 10.57
N GLU A 72 -9.82 -9.68 10.15
CA GLU A 72 -10.48 -10.62 11.06
C GLU A 72 -9.48 -11.31 12.00
N LEU A 73 -8.34 -11.78 11.46
CA LEU A 73 -7.28 -12.40 12.26
C LEU A 73 -6.70 -11.44 13.31
N ASN A 74 -6.57 -10.15 12.97
CA ASN A 74 -6.03 -9.13 13.88
C ASN A 74 -6.99 -8.77 15.03
N LYS A 75 -8.30 -9.03 14.92
CA LYS A 75 -9.23 -8.82 16.06
C LYS A 75 -8.89 -9.69 17.27
N ASN A 76 -8.35 -10.88 17.03
CA ASN A 76 -8.01 -11.85 18.08
C ASN A 76 -6.62 -11.62 18.69
N LEU A 77 -5.95 -10.52 18.34
CA LEU A 77 -4.55 -10.32 18.68
C LEU A 77 -4.32 -9.84 20.12
N SER A 78 -5.23 -9.02 20.66
CA SER A 78 -5.18 -8.54 22.05
C SER A 78 -5.07 -9.70 23.03
N VAL A 79 -5.87 -10.75 22.80
CA VAL A 79 -5.91 -12.00 23.57
C VAL A 79 -4.56 -12.73 23.57
N ASN A 80 -3.83 -12.73 22.45
CA ASN A 80 -2.56 -13.44 22.32
C ASN A 80 -1.40 -12.73 23.04
N LEU A 81 -1.42 -11.40 23.12
CA LEU A 81 -0.41 -10.61 23.81
C LEU A 81 -0.52 -10.71 25.33
N ASP A 82 -1.75 -10.78 25.86
CA ASP A 82 -1.98 -10.89 27.30
C ASP A 82 -1.51 -12.23 27.88
N ALA A 83 -1.51 -13.28 27.04
CA ALA A 83 -1.01 -14.61 27.39
C ALA A 83 0.53 -14.69 27.52
N LEU A 84 1.27 -13.66 27.10
CA LEU A 84 2.73 -13.63 27.24
C LEU A 84 3.13 -13.36 28.69
N SER A 85 4.01 -14.20 29.23
CA SER A 85 4.61 -14.02 30.57
C SER A 85 5.73 -12.99 30.55
N ILE A 86 5.36 -11.74 30.27
CA ILE A 86 6.26 -10.56 30.24
C ILE A 86 5.61 -9.40 31.01
N PRO A 87 6.39 -8.43 31.52
CA PRO A 87 5.84 -7.28 32.24
C PRO A 87 4.89 -6.44 31.37
N ASP A 88 3.86 -5.83 31.96
CA ASP A 88 2.83 -5.07 31.23
C ASP A 88 3.41 -3.90 30.42
N ALA A 89 4.42 -3.20 30.94
CA ALA A 89 5.13 -2.17 30.18
C ALA A 89 5.78 -2.71 28.88
N HIS A 90 6.23 -3.97 28.89
CA HIS A 90 6.76 -4.62 27.68
C HIS A 90 5.64 -5.05 26.73
N LYS A 91 4.47 -5.45 27.24
CA LYS A 91 3.29 -5.74 26.42
C LYS A 91 2.82 -4.50 25.67
N GLU A 92 2.72 -3.36 26.35
CA GLU A 92 2.37 -2.07 25.71
C GLU A 92 3.38 -1.68 24.63
N SER A 93 4.69 -1.79 24.92
CA SER A 93 5.73 -1.54 23.92
C SER A 93 5.60 -2.47 22.70
N LEU A 94 5.22 -3.73 22.90
CA LEU A 94 5.02 -4.69 21.81
C LEU A 94 3.75 -4.40 20.99
N ARG A 95 2.64 -4.01 21.64
CA ARG A 95 1.41 -3.55 20.97
C ARG A 95 1.74 -2.42 19.99
N LEU A 96 2.38 -1.37 20.47
CA LEU A 96 2.77 -0.21 19.64
C LEU A 96 3.69 -0.61 18.47
N LYS A 97 4.65 -1.50 18.69
CA LYS A 97 5.54 -1.97 17.62
C LYS A 97 4.79 -2.83 16.59
N ALA A 98 3.86 -3.66 17.03
CA ALA A 98 3.03 -4.49 16.16
C ALA A 98 2.10 -3.63 15.30
N ASP A 99 1.38 -2.69 15.91
CA ASP A 99 0.49 -1.75 15.22
C ASP A 99 1.24 -0.94 14.17
N LYS A 100 2.43 -0.42 14.52
CA LYS A 100 3.29 0.28 13.57
C LYS A 100 3.70 -0.59 12.40
N ALA A 101 4.13 -1.82 12.67
CA ALA A 101 4.57 -2.75 11.63
C ALA A 101 3.41 -3.14 10.71
N LEU A 102 2.22 -3.35 11.27
CA LEU A 102 0.98 -3.62 10.54
C LEU A 102 0.59 -2.44 9.66
N MET A 103 0.51 -1.23 10.23
CA MET A 103 0.18 0.00 9.50
C MET A 103 1.16 0.26 8.36
N ALA A 104 2.46 0.14 8.60
CA ALA A 104 3.48 0.30 7.56
C ALA A 104 3.32 -0.74 6.43
N LYS A 105 2.91 -1.97 6.77
CA LYS A 105 2.70 -3.05 5.81
C LYS A 105 1.43 -2.84 4.99
N SER A 106 0.32 -2.52 5.65
CA SER A 106 -0.97 -2.15 5.04
C SER A 106 -0.77 -1.04 4.04
N ARG A 107 -0.24 0.10 4.47
CA ARG A 107 -0.03 1.27 3.59
C ARG A 107 0.76 0.92 2.33
N LEU A 108 1.82 0.12 2.45
CA LEU A 108 2.66 -0.24 1.32
C LEU A 108 1.91 -1.12 0.31
N MET A 109 1.08 -2.05 0.79
CA MET A 109 0.31 -2.96 -0.05
C MET A 109 -0.94 -2.30 -0.64
N ASP A 110 -1.64 -1.48 0.16
CA ASP A 110 -2.80 -0.71 -0.27
C ASP A 110 -2.41 0.29 -1.38
N GLU A 111 -1.27 0.97 -1.23
CA GLU A 111 -0.70 1.83 -2.27
C GLU A 111 -0.44 1.06 -3.58
N GLU A 112 0.23 -0.07 -3.50
CA GLU A 112 0.57 -0.86 -4.70
C GLU A 112 -0.68 -1.42 -5.37
N HIS A 113 -1.68 -1.84 -4.58
CA HIS A 113 -2.96 -2.28 -5.08
C HIS A 113 -3.74 -1.15 -5.77
N LEU A 114 -3.74 0.06 -5.19
CA LEU A 114 -4.35 1.23 -5.83
C LEU A 114 -3.67 1.56 -7.15
N MET A 115 -2.33 1.60 -7.19
CA MET A 115 -1.59 1.85 -8.42
C MET A 115 -1.90 0.78 -9.48
N TYR A 116 -2.04 -0.49 -9.08
CA TYR A 116 -2.47 -1.58 -9.95
C TYR A 116 -3.86 -1.33 -10.55
N GLN A 117 -4.87 -1.02 -9.73
CA GLN A 117 -6.23 -0.76 -10.20
C GLN A 117 -6.27 0.41 -11.20
N VAL A 118 -5.49 1.47 -10.93
CA VAL A 118 -5.41 2.63 -11.82
C VAL A 118 -4.72 2.26 -13.15
N ALA A 119 -3.66 1.45 -13.11
CA ALA A 119 -3.00 0.95 -14.31
C ALA A 119 -3.97 0.18 -15.21
N VAL A 120 -4.70 -0.80 -14.65
CA VAL A 120 -5.70 -1.57 -15.40
C VAL A 120 -6.77 -0.67 -16.00
N ARG A 121 -7.36 0.22 -15.20
CA ARG A 121 -8.43 1.12 -15.66
C ARG A 121 -7.97 2.09 -16.75
N LYS A 122 -6.75 2.61 -16.65
CA LYS A 122 -6.18 3.53 -17.65
C LYS A 122 -6.12 2.89 -19.04
N HIS A 123 -5.97 1.57 -19.09
CA HIS A 123 -5.87 0.79 -20.32
C HIS A 123 -7.14 -0.04 -20.59
N ALA A 124 -8.29 0.31 -19.97
CA ALA A 124 -9.54 -0.42 -20.16
C ALA A 124 -10.01 -0.39 -21.63
N SER A 125 -9.73 0.71 -22.34
CA SER A 125 -10.12 0.93 -23.74
C SER A 125 -9.04 0.47 -24.74
N ASP A 126 -7.91 -0.05 -24.27
CA ASP A 126 -6.85 -0.51 -25.17
C ASP A 126 -7.30 -1.74 -25.97
N PRO A 127 -6.82 -1.88 -27.23
CA PRO A 127 -7.11 -3.06 -28.03
C PRO A 127 -6.49 -4.30 -27.39
N ARG A 128 -7.31 -5.35 -27.25
CA ARG A 128 -6.87 -6.65 -26.73
C ARG A 128 -6.50 -7.54 -27.91
N PRO A 129 -5.36 -8.25 -27.88
CA PRO A 129 -5.03 -9.18 -28.93
C PRO A 129 -6.01 -10.34 -28.90
N THR A 130 -6.47 -10.78 -30.07
CA THR A 130 -7.20 -12.05 -30.16
C THR A 130 -6.24 -13.21 -29.93
N ILE A 131 -6.77 -14.38 -29.58
CA ILE A 131 -5.94 -15.56 -29.30
C ILE A 131 -5.09 -15.99 -30.51
N ASP A 132 -5.62 -15.81 -31.72
CA ASP A 132 -4.97 -16.17 -32.99
C ASP A 132 -3.91 -15.14 -33.41
N GLU A 133 -4.03 -13.89 -32.97
CA GLU A 133 -3.03 -12.85 -33.18
C GLU A 133 -1.74 -13.06 -32.39
N LEU A 134 -1.79 -13.86 -31.31
CA LEU A 134 -0.61 -14.15 -30.51
C LEU A 134 0.37 -15.02 -31.29
N VAL A 135 1.63 -14.61 -31.38
CA VAL A 135 2.69 -15.40 -32.01
C VAL A 135 3.60 -15.93 -30.90
N ILE A 136 3.58 -17.24 -30.69
CA ILE A 136 4.37 -17.95 -29.68
C ILE A 136 5.08 -19.12 -30.37
N ASP A 137 6.29 -19.45 -29.92
CA ASP A 137 7.02 -20.63 -30.38
C ASP A 137 6.20 -21.92 -30.17
N SER A 138 6.21 -22.81 -31.16
CA SER A 138 5.41 -24.05 -31.14
C SER A 138 5.68 -24.95 -29.93
N LYS A 139 6.90 -24.91 -29.37
CA LYS A 139 7.25 -25.65 -28.14
C LYS A 139 6.58 -25.08 -26.89
N SER A 140 6.07 -23.85 -26.96
CA SER A 140 5.42 -23.11 -25.87
C SER A 140 3.93 -22.89 -26.10
N GLU A 141 3.34 -23.53 -27.11
CA GLU A 141 1.94 -23.35 -27.52
C GLU A 141 0.93 -23.57 -26.38
N ARG A 142 1.23 -24.48 -25.45
CA ARG A 142 0.46 -24.71 -24.21
C ARG A 142 0.28 -23.47 -23.33
N MET A 143 1.07 -22.43 -23.53
CA MET A 143 1.03 -21.16 -22.78
C MET A 143 0.19 -20.09 -23.47
N ARG A 144 -0.30 -20.33 -24.70
CA ARG A 144 -1.12 -19.37 -25.45
C ARG A 144 -2.37 -18.94 -24.70
N GLN A 145 -3.17 -19.91 -24.25
CA GLN A 145 -4.41 -19.64 -23.54
C GLN A 145 -4.17 -18.87 -22.22
N PRO A 146 -3.22 -19.30 -21.34
CA PRO A 146 -2.84 -18.50 -20.17
C PRO A 146 -2.37 -17.08 -20.50
N LEU A 147 -1.54 -16.90 -21.53
CA LEU A 147 -1.07 -15.57 -21.94
C LEU A 147 -2.25 -14.70 -22.40
N HIS A 148 -3.12 -15.24 -23.24
CA HIS A 148 -4.32 -14.56 -23.72
C HIS A 148 -5.22 -14.11 -22.56
N SER A 149 -5.41 -14.97 -21.55
CA SER A 149 -6.18 -14.62 -20.35
C SER A 149 -5.58 -13.40 -19.64
N VAL A 150 -4.27 -13.39 -19.43
CA VAL A 150 -3.58 -12.26 -18.79
C VAL A 150 -3.69 -10.98 -19.63
N LEU A 151 -3.50 -11.06 -20.95
CA LEU A 151 -3.55 -9.90 -21.85
C LEU A 151 -4.97 -9.39 -22.10
N SER A 152 -5.99 -10.21 -21.87
CA SER A 152 -7.40 -9.78 -21.92
C SER A 152 -7.73 -8.78 -20.80
N GLU A 153 -7.10 -8.95 -19.65
CA GLU A 153 -7.20 -8.01 -18.51
C GLU A 153 -6.20 -6.86 -18.62
N MET A 154 -4.95 -7.17 -19.00
CA MET A 154 -3.84 -6.22 -19.02
C MET A 154 -3.13 -6.24 -20.39
N PRO A 155 -3.73 -5.63 -21.44
CA PRO A 155 -3.20 -5.67 -22.81
C PRO A 155 -1.87 -4.91 -22.98
N TYR A 156 -1.54 -4.05 -22.02
CA TYR A 156 -0.35 -3.20 -22.04
C TYR A 156 0.95 -3.92 -21.62
N LEU A 157 0.88 -5.15 -21.10
CA LEU A 157 2.05 -5.84 -20.55
C LEU A 157 3.12 -6.17 -21.60
N HIS A 158 4.40 -6.07 -21.19
CA HIS A 158 5.53 -6.55 -21.99
C HIS A 158 6.18 -7.81 -21.38
N TYR A 159 5.97 -8.06 -20.09
CA TYR A 159 6.43 -9.25 -19.40
C TYR A 159 5.27 -9.93 -18.69
N VAL A 160 5.12 -11.23 -18.87
CA VAL A 160 4.14 -12.07 -18.19
C VAL A 160 4.85 -13.27 -17.60
N TYR A 161 4.69 -13.49 -16.31
CA TYR A 161 5.14 -14.70 -15.66
C TYR A 161 3.96 -15.66 -15.53
N LEU A 162 4.14 -16.91 -15.95
CA LEU A 162 3.15 -17.96 -15.79
C LEU A 162 3.64 -18.99 -14.74
N PRO A 163 3.16 -18.90 -13.49
CA PRO A 163 3.53 -19.78 -12.39
C PRO A 163 3.53 -21.28 -12.71
N THR A 164 2.42 -21.76 -13.29
CA THR A 164 2.19 -23.18 -13.59
C THR A 164 3.28 -23.76 -14.48
N TYR A 165 3.83 -22.95 -15.39
CA TYR A 165 4.86 -23.37 -16.33
C TYR A 165 6.26 -22.91 -15.93
N ARG A 166 6.37 -22.12 -14.85
CA ARG A 166 7.61 -21.43 -14.43
C ARG A 166 8.29 -20.75 -15.62
N ALA A 167 7.50 -20.01 -16.39
CA ALA A 167 7.93 -19.44 -17.65
C ALA A 167 7.71 -17.93 -17.66
N LEU A 168 8.71 -17.21 -18.17
CA LEU A 168 8.61 -15.80 -18.51
C LEU A 168 8.27 -15.69 -20.00
N LEU A 169 7.20 -14.99 -20.32
CA LEU A 169 6.89 -14.55 -21.67
C LEU A 169 7.26 -13.08 -21.80
N ASN A 170 8.12 -12.78 -22.75
CA ASN A 170 8.55 -11.43 -23.06
C ASN A 170 8.11 -11.03 -24.47
N ARG A 171 7.46 -9.87 -24.59
CA ARG A 171 7.04 -9.31 -25.86
C ARG A 171 8.27 -8.81 -26.62
N ILE A 172 8.52 -9.36 -27.80
CA ILE A 172 9.66 -8.97 -28.67
C ILE A 172 9.23 -8.14 -29.87
N ALA A 173 7.98 -8.26 -30.29
CA ALA A 173 7.35 -7.46 -31.34
C ALA A 173 5.84 -7.38 -31.08
N GLN A 174 5.08 -6.75 -31.99
CA GLN A 174 3.63 -6.72 -31.90
C GLN A 174 3.08 -8.15 -31.85
N ASN A 175 2.33 -8.45 -30.78
CA ASN A 175 1.75 -9.75 -30.43
C ASN A 175 2.71 -10.96 -30.47
N THR A 176 4.01 -10.74 -30.58
CA THR A 176 5.02 -11.80 -30.67
C THR A 176 5.74 -11.94 -29.33
N TRP A 177 5.70 -13.15 -28.79
CA TRP A 177 6.18 -13.46 -27.45
C TRP A 177 7.22 -14.56 -27.46
N LYS A 178 8.36 -14.28 -26.82
CA LYS A 178 9.39 -15.27 -26.56
C LYS A 178 9.17 -15.86 -25.18
N CYS A 179 9.24 -17.18 -25.09
CA CYS A 179 9.15 -17.91 -23.83
C CYS A 179 10.54 -18.29 -23.32
N THR A 180 10.82 -18.00 -22.06
CA THR A 180 12.06 -18.37 -21.38
C THR A 180 11.73 -19.07 -20.06
N PRO A 181 12.21 -20.31 -19.82
CA PRO A 181 12.08 -20.96 -18.52
C PRO A 181 12.78 -20.14 -17.43
N VAL A 182 12.15 -20.02 -16.26
CA VAL A 182 12.71 -19.29 -15.13
C VAL A 182 12.60 -20.11 -13.84
N SER A 183 13.63 -20.02 -13.00
CA SER A 183 13.70 -20.74 -11.73
C SER A 183 13.80 -19.81 -10.51
N ARG A 184 13.74 -18.49 -10.72
CA ARG A 184 14.06 -17.49 -9.69
C ARG A 184 12.85 -16.63 -9.34
N SER A 185 12.59 -16.50 -8.04
CA SER A 185 11.57 -15.63 -7.44
C SER A 185 11.72 -14.15 -7.84
N GLU A 186 12.95 -13.70 -8.12
CA GLU A 186 13.22 -12.31 -8.53
C GLU A 186 12.54 -11.93 -9.85
N VAL A 187 12.48 -12.85 -10.82
CA VAL A 187 11.81 -12.59 -12.10
C VAL A 187 10.31 -12.45 -11.90
N ALA A 188 9.73 -13.32 -11.07
CA ALA A 188 8.32 -13.28 -10.75
C ALA A 188 7.94 -11.95 -10.07
N LYS A 189 8.80 -11.45 -9.17
CA LYS A 189 8.64 -10.12 -8.56
C LYS A 189 8.66 -8.98 -9.58
N LYS A 190 9.60 -8.99 -10.54
CA LYS A 190 9.65 -7.97 -11.61
C LYS A 190 8.41 -8.02 -12.50
N CYS A 191 7.88 -9.22 -12.77
CA CYS A 191 6.64 -9.38 -13.53
C CYS A 191 5.40 -8.89 -12.76
N TYR A 192 5.36 -9.11 -11.43
CA TYR A 192 4.33 -8.49 -10.60
C TYR A 192 4.40 -6.96 -10.67
N GLN A 193 5.60 -6.39 -10.57
CA GLN A 193 5.80 -4.94 -10.67
C GLN A 193 5.45 -4.40 -12.08
N GLU A 194 5.68 -5.18 -13.14
CA GLU A 194 5.31 -4.84 -14.52
C GLU A 194 3.81 -4.56 -14.65
N ARG A 195 2.95 -5.30 -13.93
CA ARG A 195 1.49 -5.09 -13.90
C ARG A 195 1.09 -3.67 -13.55
N ILE A 196 1.89 -3.03 -12.71
CA ILE A 196 1.69 -1.65 -12.29
C ILE A 196 2.51 -0.72 -13.19
N ALA A 197 3.84 -0.91 -13.24
CA ALA A 197 4.79 -0.01 -13.88
C ALA A 197 4.44 0.25 -15.35
N ARG A 198 4.08 -0.80 -16.09
CA ARG A 198 3.82 -0.70 -17.53
C ARG A 198 2.59 0.13 -17.86
N GLY A 199 1.55 0.07 -17.02
CA GLY A 199 0.36 0.92 -17.18
C GLY A 199 0.65 2.42 -17.00
N PHE A 200 1.81 2.76 -16.46
CA PHE A 200 2.30 4.13 -16.33
C PHE A 200 3.46 4.44 -17.29
N GLY A 201 3.76 3.56 -18.23
CA GLY A 201 4.83 3.75 -19.22
C GLY A 201 6.24 3.40 -18.70
N PHE A 202 6.36 2.81 -17.52
CA PHE A 202 7.64 2.34 -16.97
C PHE A 202 7.84 0.84 -17.19
N SER A 203 9.01 0.31 -16.85
CA SER A 203 9.25 -1.13 -16.78
C SER A 203 9.17 -1.66 -15.34
N GLY A 204 8.62 -2.85 -15.17
CA GLY A 204 8.72 -3.64 -13.94
C GLY A 204 10.14 -4.08 -13.59
N THR A 205 11.11 -3.86 -14.48
CA THR A 205 12.54 -4.07 -14.21
C THR A 205 13.25 -2.83 -13.67
N ASP A 206 12.61 -1.66 -13.70
CA ASP A 206 13.14 -0.40 -13.18
C ASP A 206 13.24 -0.42 -11.65
N HIS A 207 13.98 0.54 -11.08
CA HIS A 207 14.09 0.67 -9.63
C HIS A 207 12.73 1.02 -8.99
N TRP A 208 12.10 0.02 -8.39
CA TRP A 208 10.71 0.09 -7.90
C TRP A 208 10.39 1.32 -7.04
N GLY A 209 11.28 1.69 -6.11
CA GLY A 209 11.06 2.89 -5.27
C GLY A 209 11.02 4.21 -6.04
N LYS A 210 11.77 4.31 -7.15
CA LYS A 210 11.79 5.49 -8.03
C LYS A 210 10.57 5.48 -8.96
N THR A 211 10.25 4.31 -9.51
CA THR A 211 9.04 4.09 -10.32
C THR A 211 7.79 4.48 -9.54
N LYS A 212 7.63 4.02 -8.29
CA LYS A 212 6.49 4.41 -7.44
C LYS A 212 6.43 5.92 -7.18
N SER A 213 7.56 6.58 -6.92
CA SER A 213 7.60 8.04 -6.76
C SER A 213 7.15 8.78 -8.04
N ALA A 214 7.60 8.32 -9.21
CA ALA A 214 7.17 8.88 -10.49
C ALA A 214 5.67 8.62 -10.77
N ILE A 215 5.16 7.43 -10.43
CA ILE A 215 3.73 7.12 -10.51
C ILE A 215 2.93 8.06 -9.59
N ARG A 216 3.33 8.23 -8.33
CA ARG A 216 2.69 9.20 -7.41
C ARG A 216 2.64 10.59 -8.04
N SER A 217 3.76 11.04 -8.62
CA SER A 217 3.81 12.35 -9.29
C SER A 217 2.83 12.48 -10.45
N MET A 218 2.58 11.41 -11.21
CA MET A 218 1.55 11.39 -12.26
C MET A 218 0.13 11.34 -11.72
N LEU A 219 -0.08 10.77 -10.53
CA LEU A 219 -1.39 10.70 -9.88
C LEU A 219 -1.76 11.99 -9.13
N LEU A 220 -0.77 12.80 -8.72
CA LEU A 220 -0.98 14.06 -7.99
C LEU A 220 -1.92 15.06 -8.70
N PRO A 221 -1.79 15.36 -10.01
CA PRO A 221 -2.73 16.25 -10.70
C PRO A 221 -4.18 15.76 -10.68
N ARG A 222 -4.38 14.44 -10.60
CA ARG A 222 -5.70 13.79 -10.50
C ARG A 222 -6.30 13.95 -9.10
N ALA A 223 -5.48 14.02 -8.06
CA ALA A 223 -5.95 14.31 -6.70
C ALA A 223 -6.54 15.74 -6.60
N ASN A 224 -6.00 16.72 -7.33
CA ASN A 224 -6.62 18.05 -7.41
C ASN A 224 -7.95 18.05 -8.19
N GLN A 225 -8.22 17.05 -9.04
CA GLN A 225 -9.54 16.87 -9.64
C GLN A 225 -10.57 16.39 -8.60
N LEU A 226 -10.16 15.77 -7.49
CA LEU A 226 -11.06 15.45 -6.37
C LEU A 226 -11.70 16.70 -5.81
N LEU A 227 -10.96 17.81 -5.74
CA LEU A 227 -11.48 19.11 -5.31
C LEU A 227 -12.59 19.64 -6.22
N GLN A 228 -12.74 19.10 -7.44
CA GLN A 228 -13.81 19.50 -8.36
C GLN A 228 -15.12 18.76 -8.13
N LEU A 229 -15.10 17.62 -7.42
CA LEU A 229 -16.28 16.82 -7.13
C LEU A 229 -17.23 17.57 -6.19
N ALA A 230 -18.52 17.61 -6.52
CA ALA A 230 -19.53 18.35 -5.75
C ALA A 230 -19.65 17.85 -4.30
N SER A 231 -19.51 16.54 -4.12
CA SER A 231 -19.57 15.87 -2.82
C SER A 231 -18.36 16.20 -1.94
N VAL A 232 -17.16 16.21 -2.53
CA VAL A 232 -15.92 16.68 -1.86
C VAL A 232 -16.03 18.18 -1.54
N LYS A 233 -16.51 19.01 -2.46
CA LYS A 233 -16.73 20.45 -2.20
C LYS A 233 -17.65 20.68 -0.99
N ARG A 234 -18.79 19.97 -0.91
CA ARG A 234 -19.71 20.07 0.24
C ARG A 234 -19.04 19.71 1.57
N MET A 235 -18.31 18.60 1.60
CA MET A 235 -17.56 18.17 2.78
C MET A 235 -16.52 19.22 3.19
N LEU A 236 -15.77 19.75 2.23
CA LEU A 236 -14.76 20.79 2.45
C LEU A 236 -15.38 22.12 2.92
N ASP A 237 -16.56 22.49 2.42
CA ASP A 237 -17.30 23.68 2.85
C ASP A 237 -17.84 23.52 4.28
N GLU A 238 -18.26 22.32 4.66
CA GLU A 238 -18.64 21.98 6.04
C GLU A 238 -17.43 22.06 6.99
N ALA A 239 -16.29 21.52 6.59
CA ALA A 239 -15.05 21.62 7.35
C ALA A 239 -14.62 23.08 7.58
N ILE A 240 -14.68 23.93 6.55
CA ILE A 240 -14.40 25.37 6.70
C ILE A 240 -15.35 26.00 7.71
N ARG A 241 -16.67 25.70 7.63
CA ARG A 241 -17.69 26.22 8.55
C ARG A 241 -17.43 25.78 9.99
N ASN A 242 -16.90 24.58 10.19
CA ASN A 242 -16.51 24.04 11.49
C ASN A 242 -15.13 24.55 11.95
N GLY A 243 -14.52 25.50 11.25
CA GLY A 243 -13.22 26.09 11.59
C GLY A 243 -12.02 25.22 11.24
N GLN A 244 -12.23 24.08 10.58
CA GLN A 244 -11.16 23.19 10.16
C GLN A 244 -10.47 23.73 8.91
N ARG A 245 -9.18 23.42 8.82
CA ARG A 245 -8.31 23.86 7.73
C ARG A 245 -7.51 22.71 7.14
N VAL A 246 -7.44 21.59 7.85
CA VAL A 246 -6.84 20.35 7.40
C VAL A 246 -7.81 19.21 7.68
N LEU A 247 -8.15 18.44 6.66
CA LEU A 247 -8.94 17.22 6.79
C LEU A 247 -8.13 16.02 6.33
N ILE A 248 -8.11 14.96 7.13
CA ILE A 248 -7.46 13.70 6.79
C ILE A 248 -8.52 12.62 6.66
N ILE A 249 -8.52 11.94 5.51
CA ILE A 249 -9.42 10.83 5.23
C ILE A 249 -8.64 9.74 4.50
N GLY A 250 -8.57 8.55 5.11
CA GLY A 250 -7.66 7.49 4.67
C GLY A 250 -6.21 7.99 4.60
N GLY A 251 -5.64 8.06 3.38
CA GLY A 251 -4.26 8.53 3.14
C GLY A 251 -4.13 9.95 2.58
N TYR A 252 -5.23 10.66 2.36
CA TYR A 252 -5.25 11.99 1.76
C TYR A 252 -5.40 13.09 2.80
N VAL A 253 -4.72 14.20 2.57
CA VAL A 253 -4.85 15.41 3.37
C VAL A 253 -5.40 16.53 2.50
N PHE A 254 -6.63 16.92 2.73
CA PHE A 254 -7.16 18.17 2.19
C PHE A 254 -6.64 19.30 3.06
N TRP A 255 -6.06 20.30 2.41
CA TRP A 255 -5.29 21.36 3.04
C TRP A 255 -5.73 22.72 2.52
N TYR A 256 -6.24 23.57 3.39
CA TYR A 256 -6.75 24.90 3.04
C TYR A 256 -5.89 26.02 3.64
N GLU A 257 -5.52 27.00 2.82
CA GLU A 257 -4.85 28.23 3.24
C GLU A 257 -5.44 29.46 2.54
N ASP A 258 -5.74 30.51 3.31
CA ASP A 258 -6.39 31.75 2.83
C ASP A 258 -5.45 32.75 2.14
N LYS A 259 -4.13 32.65 2.37
CA LYS A 259 -3.14 33.64 1.91
C LYS A 259 -2.26 33.07 0.79
N ASN A 260 -2.32 33.69 -0.39
CA ASN A 260 -1.44 33.43 -1.54
C ASN A 260 -1.49 32.00 -2.14
N GLN A 261 -2.49 31.19 -1.82
CA GLN A 261 -2.77 29.90 -2.47
C GLN A 261 -4.23 29.80 -2.97
N VAL A 262 -4.45 29.00 -4.00
CA VAL A 262 -5.78 28.74 -4.59
C VAL A 262 -6.54 27.77 -3.68
N GLY A 263 -7.06 28.26 -2.55
CA GLY A 263 -7.98 27.51 -1.67
C GLY A 263 -7.49 26.13 -1.22
N TRP A 264 -8.38 25.13 -1.26
CA TRP A 264 -8.06 23.74 -0.90
C TRP A 264 -7.03 23.13 -1.84
N SER A 265 -6.12 22.33 -1.29
CA SER A 265 -5.11 21.53 -2.00
C SER A 265 -5.04 20.12 -1.42
N VAL A 266 -4.57 19.15 -2.19
CA VAL A 266 -4.41 17.78 -1.70
C VAL A 266 -2.93 17.46 -1.44
N LYS A 267 -2.65 16.93 -0.25
CA LYS A 267 -1.34 16.46 0.23
C LYS A 267 -1.44 15.00 0.68
N GLU A 268 -0.30 14.37 0.92
CA GLU A 268 -0.21 13.00 1.48
C GLU A 268 0.11 13.06 2.98
N VAL A 269 -0.28 12.05 3.77
CA VAL A 269 0.19 11.92 5.16
C VAL A 269 1.55 11.20 5.23
N ASN A 270 2.50 11.65 6.06
CA ASN A 270 3.66 10.88 6.51
C ASN A 270 3.44 10.45 7.95
N ASP A 271 3.26 9.15 8.14
CA ASP A 271 3.16 8.62 9.49
C ASP A 271 4.54 8.23 10.02
N LYS A 272 5.62 8.22 9.23
CA LYS A 272 6.91 7.64 9.69
C LYS A 272 7.50 8.32 10.93
N GLU A 273 7.27 9.63 11.09
CA GLU A 273 7.72 10.40 12.26
C GLU A 273 6.66 10.43 13.37
N THR A 274 5.38 10.57 13.00
CA THR A 274 4.22 10.44 13.90
C THR A 274 4.13 9.06 14.56
N THR A 275 4.65 8.03 13.90
CA THR A 275 4.70 6.63 14.37
C THR A 275 6.12 6.19 14.71
N ALA A 276 7.11 7.10 14.85
CA ALA A 276 8.41 6.74 15.42
C ALA A 276 8.22 6.10 16.81
N LYS A 277 9.17 5.27 17.28
CA LYS A 277 8.96 4.43 18.48
C LYS A 277 8.38 5.26 19.65
N GLY A 278 7.24 4.79 20.17
CA GLY A 278 6.50 5.35 21.30
C GLY A 278 5.72 6.63 21.00
N ASN A 279 5.59 7.03 19.72
CA ASN A 279 4.82 8.20 19.36
C ASN A 279 3.33 7.86 19.10
N THR A 280 2.41 8.69 19.58
CA THR A 280 0.96 8.56 19.39
C THR A 280 0.40 9.84 18.77
N ILE A 281 -0.58 9.75 17.86
CA ILE A 281 -1.21 10.95 17.29
C ILE A 281 -1.77 11.82 18.41
N TRP A 282 -1.47 13.12 18.34
CA TRP A 282 -2.00 14.11 19.26
C TRP A 282 -3.13 14.87 18.57
N SER A 283 -4.37 14.42 18.78
CA SER A 283 -5.56 14.92 18.09
C SER A 283 -5.89 16.38 18.41
N GLU A 284 -5.54 16.88 19.60
CA GLU A 284 -5.70 18.32 19.92
C GLU A 284 -4.53 19.18 19.40
N GLY A 285 -3.53 18.58 18.77
CA GLY A 285 -2.36 19.28 18.23
C GLY A 285 -2.65 20.08 16.97
N THR A 286 -1.74 20.99 16.62
CA THR A 286 -1.80 21.77 15.36
C THR A 286 -0.65 21.41 14.43
N ILE A 287 -0.84 21.64 13.13
CA ILE A 287 0.20 21.47 12.11
C ILE A 287 0.79 22.85 11.79
N ILE A 288 2.12 23.00 11.93
CA ILE A 288 2.81 24.23 11.55
C ILE A 288 3.30 24.14 10.10
N SER A 289 2.72 24.97 9.23
CA SER A 289 3.12 25.12 7.83
C SER A 289 4.31 26.07 7.72
N LYS A 290 5.55 25.53 7.71
CA LYS A 290 6.78 26.32 7.48
C LYS A 290 7.32 26.22 6.06
N ASN A 291 6.77 25.31 5.26
CA ASN A 291 7.21 25.03 3.89
C ASN A 291 6.04 24.47 3.06
N HIS A 292 6.22 24.41 1.75
CA HIS A 292 5.23 23.89 0.80
C HIS A 292 5.38 22.37 0.54
N GLY A 293 5.79 21.61 1.55
CA GLY A 293 5.96 20.17 1.47
C GLY A 293 4.65 19.45 1.14
N ARG A 294 4.77 18.40 0.31
CA ARG A 294 3.65 17.58 -0.17
C ARG A 294 3.17 16.54 0.82
N ILE A 295 3.98 16.23 1.82
CA ILE A 295 3.66 15.28 2.86
C ILE A 295 3.46 16.01 4.18
N VAL A 296 2.36 15.72 4.85
CA VAL A 296 1.99 16.23 6.17
C VAL A 296 2.34 15.18 7.21
N VAL A 297 3.21 15.52 8.14
CA VAL A 297 3.46 14.78 9.38
C VAL A 297 2.45 15.26 10.39
N LEU A 298 1.57 14.37 10.86
CA LEU A 298 0.56 14.72 11.85
C LEU A 298 1.19 15.01 13.20
N PRO A 299 0.57 15.85 14.05
CA PRO A 299 1.02 16.05 15.42
C PRO A 299 1.05 14.73 16.20
N TYR A 300 2.03 14.58 17.08
CA TYR A 300 2.19 13.37 17.87
C TYR A 300 2.81 13.65 19.23
N THR A 301 2.44 12.86 20.22
CA THR A 301 3.10 12.77 21.52
C THR A 301 4.23 11.76 21.42
N LYS A 302 5.44 12.10 21.85
CA LYS A 302 6.59 11.18 21.90
C LYS A 302 6.47 10.17 23.04
N GLU A 303 7.32 9.14 23.02
CA GLU A 303 7.42 8.12 24.09
C GLU A 303 7.66 8.73 25.48
N ASN A 304 8.37 9.86 25.54
CA ASN A 304 8.66 10.61 26.77
C ASN A 304 7.52 11.55 27.21
N GLY A 305 6.36 11.54 26.53
CA GLY A 305 5.22 12.42 26.81
C GLY A 305 5.29 13.80 26.14
N GLU A 306 6.34 14.11 25.39
CA GLU A 306 6.50 15.41 24.74
C GLU A 306 5.58 15.54 23.51
N HIS A 307 4.74 16.57 23.48
CA HIS A 307 3.90 16.89 22.33
C HIS A 307 4.71 17.57 21.21
N VAL A 308 4.65 16.99 20.01
CA VAL A 308 5.24 17.50 18.78
C VAL A 308 4.13 17.99 17.86
N LYS A 309 4.20 19.25 17.47
CA LYS A 309 3.33 19.81 16.44
C LYS A 309 3.63 19.20 15.08
N GLY A 310 2.59 19.03 14.27
CA GLY A 310 2.73 18.51 12.92
C GLY A 310 3.49 19.47 12.02
N TYR A 311 3.97 18.99 10.87
CA TYR A 311 4.67 19.82 9.88
C TYR A 311 4.64 19.21 8.48
N THR A 312 5.02 19.99 7.48
CA THR A 312 5.12 19.55 6.08
C THR A 312 6.54 19.19 5.68
N LYS A 313 6.69 18.20 4.79
CA LYS A 313 7.95 17.82 4.13
C LYS A 313 7.71 17.19 2.76
N ASN A 314 8.77 16.90 2.01
CA ASN A 314 8.68 16.14 0.74
C ASN A 314 8.96 14.65 0.96
N ALA A 315 8.58 13.81 0.00
CA ALA A 315 8.86 12.37 0.03
C ALA A 315 10.37 12.09 -0.06
N PRO A 316 10.84 10.92 0.41
CA PRO A 316 12.18 10.46 0.09
C PRO A 316 12.40 10.47 -1.43
N ASN A 317 13.47 11.12 -1.88
CA ASN A 317 13.87 11.36 -3.28
C ASN A 317 13.17 12.52 -4.02
N ASP A 318 12.29 13.30 -3.37
CA ASP A 318 11.62 14.47 -3.98
C ASP A 318 12.37 15.81 -3.74
N GLY A 319 13.57 15.77 -3.16
CA GLY A 319 14.32 16.97 -2.76
C GLY A 319 13.75 17.69 -1.52
N LYS A 320 14.35 18.83 -1.12
CA LYS A 320 13.86 19.61 0.03
C LYS A 320 12.58 20.38 -0.35
N ALA A 321 11.64 20.47 0.59
CA ALA A 321 10.45 21.30 0.42
C ALA A 321 10.83 22.79 0.36
N ILE A 322 10.13 23.56 -0.47
CA ILE A 322 10.36 25.00 -0.62
C ILE A 322 9.94 25.69 0.68
N PRO A 323 10.85 26.41 1.37
CA PRO A 323 10.54 27.07 2.63
C PRO A 323 9.64 28.29 2.40
N ARG A 324 8.81 28.61 3.39
CA ARG A 324 8.01 29.85 3.43
C ARG A 324 8.81 31.01 4.01
N HIS A 325 8.36 32.23 3.76
CA HIS A 325 8.79 33.36 4.57
C HIS A 325 8.29 33.20 6.01
N LYS A 326 9.05 33.69 7.01
CA LYS A 326 8.70 33.50 8.43
C LYS A 326 7.35 34.11 8.80
N ASP A 327 6.99 35.23 8.18
CA ASP A 327 5.72 35.92 8.42
C ASP A 327 4.51 35.21 7.77
N GLU A 328 4.76 34.18 6.97
CA GLU A 328 3.74 33.36 6.30
C GLU A 328 3.54 32.01 7.00
N TYR A 329 4.17 31.79 8.15
CA TYR A 329 3.95 30.58 8.93
C TYR A 329 2.53 30.57 9.50
N VAL A 330 1.83 29.46 9.30
CA VAL A 330 0.47 29.27 9.81
C VAL A 330 0.40 28.00 10.64
N GLU A 331 -0.37 28.06 11.73
CA GLU A 331 -0.76 26.88 12.50
C GLU A 331 -2.18 26.50 12.12
N LEU A 332 -2.37 25.24 11.76
CA LEU A 332 -3.63 24.77 11.21
C LEU A 332 -4.20 23.64 12.09
N PRO A 333 -5.46 23.75 12.54
CA PRO A 333 -6.15 22.63 13.17
C PRO A 333 -6.46 21.54 12.15
N PHE A 334 -6.53 20.30 12.61
CA PHE A 334 -6.82 19.15 11.77
C PHE A 334 -7.92 18.27 12.36
N GLU A 335 -8.62 17.54 11.48
CA GLU A 335 -9.53 16.46 11.86
C GLU A 335 -9.23 15.21 11.03
N ILE A 336 -9.31 14.04 11.68
CA ILE A 336 -9.24 12.73 11.04
C ILE A 336 -10.67 12.18 11.01
N LEU A 337 -11.19 11.91 9.82
CA LEU A 337 -12.51 11.31 9.65
C LEU A 337 -12.37 9.79 9.53
N ASP A 338 -13.25 9.07 10.22
CA ASP A 338 -13.38 7.61 10.06
C ASP A 338 -14.00 7.30 8.70
N GLY A 339 -13.25 6.56 7.89
CA GLY A 339 -13.66 6.18 6.55
C GLY A 339 -12.47 5.98 5.63
N ASP A 340 -12.60 5.03 4.70
CA ASP A 340 -11.71 4.99 3.56
C ASP A 340 -12.30 5.99 2.55
N LEU A 341 -11.53 7.01 2.14
CA LEU A 341 -11.91 7.82 0.97
C LEU A 341 -11.84 6.99 -0.33
N MET A 342 -11.86 5.66 -0.22
CA MET A 342 -12.17 4.71 -1.29
C MET A 342 -13.66 4.71 -1.59
N PHE A 343 -14.18 5.90 -1.82
CA PHE A 343 -15.11 6.19 -2.89
C PHE A 343 -14.31 7.01 -3.92
N SER A 344 -13.57 6.29 -4.76
CA SER A 344 -13.24 6.68 -6.12
C SER A 344 -12.51 8.03 -6.30
N LEU A 345 -11.24 7.95 -6.75
CA LEU A 345 -10.62 8.94 -7.64
C LEU A 345 -11.46 9.26 -8.93
N PHE A 346 -12.67 8.71 -9.04
CA PHE A 346 -13.65 8.80 -10.13
C PHE A 346 -15.04 9.29 -9.67
N GLY A 347 -15.18 9.86 -8.47
CA GLY A 347 -16.22 10.88 -8.25
C GLY A 347 -17.63 10.46 -7.84
N GLU A 348 -17.84 9.27 -7.32
CA GLU A 348 -19.11 8.93 -6.65
C GLU A 348 -18.85 8.86 -5.16
N LEU A 349 -19.77 9.37 -4.34
CA LEU A 349 -19.79 9.21 -2.89
C LEU A 349 -21.12 8.57 -2.54
N ASN A 350 -21.11 7.45 -1.80
CA ASN A 350 -22.29 7.05 -1.02
C ASN A 350 -22.35 7.96 0.21
N TYR A 351 -22.96 9.13 0.03
CA TYR A 351 -23.51 9.89 1.14
C TYR A 351 -25.02 9.65 1.08
N GLU A 352 -25.49 8.68 1.86
CA GLU A 352 -26.85 8.73 2.40
C GLU A 352 -26.75 9.06 3.88
#